data_AF-A0A7W1DDU5-F1
#
_entry.id   AF-A0A7W1DDU5-F1
#
_cell.length_a   1.000
_cell.length_b   1.000
_cell.length_c   1.000
_cell.angle_alpha   90.00
_cell.angle_beta   90.00
_cell.angle_gamma   90.00
#
_symmetry.space_group_name_H-M   'P 1'
#
loop_
_entity.id
_entity.type
_entity.pdbx_description
1 polymer ?
#
loop_
_entity_poly.entity_id
_entity_poly.type
_entity_poly.pdbx_seq_one_letter_code
_entity_poly.pdbx_strand_id
1 'polypeptide(L)' 'MSNPTTSPEEGYALCVKTDDEKLLIPCKIYQTRYTASGYVRIIDEEGEAAVYPSNFFLRLDLPNEVEQVLAEFQQAT' A
#
# COMPACT_ATOMS: atom_id res chain seq x y z
N MET A 1 27.31 -12.36 -11.66
CA MET A 1 25.95 -12.65 -11.14
C MET A 1 25.38 -11.35 -10.59
N SER A 2 24.50 -10.70 -11.34
CA SER A 2 23.76 -9.54 -10.85
C SER A 2 22.52 -10.05 -10.13
N ASN A 3 22.45 -9.85 -8.82
CA ASN A 3 21.26 -10.18 -8.05
C ASN A 3 20.12 -9.25 -8.53
N PRO A 4 18.91 -9.73 -8.86
CA PRO A 4 17.80 -8.83 -9.12
C PRO A 4 17.43 -8.21 -7.78
N THR A 5 17.87 -6.97 -7.55
CA THR A 5 17.31 -6.13 -6.50
C THR A 5 15.87 -5.84 -6.91
N THR A 6 14.94 -6.73 -6.57
CA THR A 6 13.50 -6.44 -6.65
C THR A 6 13.20 -5.38 -5.60
N SER A 7 13.36 -4.12 -6.00
CA SER A 7 12.87 -2.98 -5.23
C SER A 7 11.38 -3.18 -4.95
N PRO A 8 10.90 -2.92 -3.71
CA PRO A 8 9.49 -3.04 -3.40
C PRO A 8 8.68 -2.14 -4.35
N GLU A 9 7.68 -2.70 -5.02
CA GLU A 9 6.75 -1.90 -5.83
C GLU A 9 5.84 -1.10 -4.90
N GLU A 10 5.96 0.23 -4.98
CA GLU A 10 4.99 1.13 -4.35
C GLU A 10 3.70 1.17 -5.18
N GLY A 11 2.57 1.34 -4.51
CA GLY A 11 1.27 1.44 -5.16
C GLY A 11 0.14 1.57 -4.14
N TYR A 12 -1.09 1.35 -4.59
CA TYR A 12 -2.29 1.51 -3.76
C TYR A 12 -3.10 0.21 -3.68
N ALA A 13 -3.77 0.01 -2.55
CA ALA A 13 -4.61 -1.15 -2.34
C ALA A 13 -5.87 -0.82 -1.54
N LEU A 14 -6.97 -1.45 -1.90
CA LEU A 14 -8.22 -1.39 -1.15
C LEU A 14 -8.21 -2.45 -0.05
N CYS A 15 -8.50 -2.08 1.19
CA CYS A 15 -8.72 -3.06 2.26
C CYS A 15 -10.07 -3.78 2.01
N VAL A 16 -10.02 -5.10 1.82
CA VAL A 16 -11.22 -5.94 1.59
C VAL A 16 -11.57 -6.79 2.80
N LYS A 17 -10.64 -6.97 3.75
CA LYS A 17 -10.89 -7.59 5.05
C LYS A 17 -9.90 -7.08 6.08
N THR A 18 -10.26 -7.24 7.34
CA THR A 18 -9.40 -6.95 8.50
C THR A 18 -9.72 -7.91 9.64
N ASP A 19 -8.76 -8.10 10.54
CA ASP A 19 -8.94 -8.72 11.86
C ASP A 19 -9.16 -7.68 12.97
N ASP A 20 -8.77 -6.42 12.74
CA ASP A 20 -9.01 -5.28 13.62
C ASP A 20 -9.38 -4.01 12.82
N GLU A 21 -10.65 -3.60 12.93
CA GLU A 21 -11.18 -2.41 12.25
C GLU A 21 -10.61 -1.08 12.78
N LYS A 22 -9.94 -1.10 13.95
CA LYS A 22 -9.27 0.11 14.48
C LYS A 22 -7.94 0.40 13.79
N LEU A 23 -7.33 -0.62 13.20
CA LEU A 23 -6.03 -0.51 12.52
C LEU A 23 -6.20 -0.47 11.00
N LEU A 24 -7.07 -1.31 10.47
CA LEU A 24 -7.38 -1.39 9.04
C LEU A 24 -8.86 -1.24 8.82
N ILE A 25 -9.25 -0.15 8.16
CA ILE A 25 -10.63 0.22 7.91
C ILE A 25 -11.05 -0.45 6.58
N PRO A 26 -12.09 -1.31 6.58
CA PRO A 26 -12.62 -1.89 5.37
C PRO A 26 -13.03 -0.84 4.33
N CYS A 27 -12.79 -1.11 3.06
CA CYS A 27 -13.03 -0.22 1.92
C CYS A 27 -12.21 1.10 1.91
N LYS A 28 -11.28 1.33 2.85
CA LYS A 28 -10.30 2.41 2.74
C LYS A 28 -9.20 2.00 1.75
N ILE A 29 -8.72 2.99 0.97
CA ILE A 29 -7.56 2.85 0.10
C ILE A 29 -6.32 3.23 0.90
N TYR A 30 -5.30 2.39 0.80
CA TYR A 30 -4.02 2.56 1.49
C TYR A 30 -2.88 2.63 0.49
N GLN A 31 -1.85 3.39 0.83
CA GLN A 31 -0.55 3.30 0.15
C GLN A 31 0.19 2.06 0.64
N THR A 32 0.86 1.39 -0.28
CA THR A 32 1.44 0.08 -0.04
C THR A 32 2.81 -0.10 -0.67
N ARG A 33 3.62 -0.97 -0.08
CA ARG A 33 4.84 -1.55 -0.67
C ARG A 33 4.68 -3.05 -0.77
N TYR A 34 4.56 -3.56 -1.98
CA TYR A 34 4.45 -4.98 -2.23
C TYR A 34 5.81 -5.67 -2.09
N THR A 35 5.78 -6.87 -1.51
CA THR A 35 6.94 -7.74 -1.38
C THR A 35 6.61 -9.11 -1.96
N ALA A 36 7.62 -9.80 -2.50
CA ALA A 36 7.42 -11.12 -3.13
C ALA A 36 7.00 -12.24 -2.15
N SER A 37 6.92 -11.96 -0.85
CA SER A 37 6.65 -12.94 0.21
C SER A 37 5.17 -13.18 0.50
N GLY A 38 4.24 -12.60 -0.26
CA GLY A 38 2.80 -12.70 0.00
C GLY A 38 2.30 -11.78 1.12
N TYR A 39 3.14 -10.83 1.53
CA TYR A 39 2.80 -9.77 2.48
C TYR A 39 2.88 -8.40 1.81
N VAL A 40 2.12 -7.46 2.33
CA VAL A 40 2.10 -6.06 1.92
C VAL A 40 2.44 -5.18 3.11
N ARG A 41 3.27 -4.17 2.89
CA ARG A 41 3.51 -3.10 3.86
C ARG A 41 2.54 -1.98 3.60
N ILE A 42 1.73 -1.64 4.57
CA ILE A 42 0.81 -0.49 4.54
C ILE A 42 1.54 0.70 5.12
N ILE A 43 1.56 1.81 4.37
CA ILE A 43 2.13 3.08 4.81
C ILE A 43 0.98 3.90 5.41
N ASP A 44 1.11 4.28 6.68
CA ASP A 44 0.12 5.09 7.39
C ASP A 44 0.40 6.60 7.27
N GLU A 45 -0.41 7.41 7.96
CA GLU A 45 -0.29 8.87 7.95
C GLU A 45 1.04 9.38 8.57
N GLU A 46 1.73 8.56 9.36
CA GLU A 46 3.03 8.89 9.98
C GLU A 46 4.22 8.43 9.10
N GLY A 47 3.93 7.74 8.00
CA GLY A 47 4.95 7.13 7.11
C GLY A 47 5.49 5.81 7.63
N GLU A 48 4.92 5.28 8.72
CA GLU A 48 5.29 4.01 9.30
C GLU A 48 4.67 2.86 8.50
N ALA A 49 5.40 1.74 8.43
CA ALA A 49 5.05 0.62 7.58
C ALA A 49 4.62 -0.60 8.42
N ALA A 50 3.31 -0.85 8.51
CA ALA A 50 2.77 -2.06 9.13
C ALA A 50 2.65 -3.21 8.11
N VAL A 51 2.97 -4.44 8.51
CA VAL A 51 2.98 -5.61 7.59
C VAL A 51 1.71 -6.43 7.78
N TYR A 52 1.02 -6.70 6.68
CA TYR A 52 -0.20 -7.51 6.66
C TYR A 52 -0.18 -8.56 5.56
N PRO A 53 -0.97 -9.65 5.68
CA PRO A 53 -1.12 -10.62 4.61
C PRO A 53 -1.73 -9.97 3.37
N SER A 54 -1.17 -10.24 2.18
CA SER A 54 -1.65 -9.65 0.92
C SER A 54 -3.13 -9.93 0.64
N ASN A 55 -3.67 -11.05 1.12
CA ASN A 55 -5.08 -11.42 0.97
C ASN A 55 -6.06 -10.56 1.81
N PHE A 56 -5.56 -9.54 2.54
CA PHE A 56 -6.38 -8.50 3.17
C PHE A 56 -6.73 -7.37 2.20
N PHE A 57 -6.03 -7.31 1.06
CA PHE A 57 -6.08 -6.18 0.16
C PHE A 57 -6.30 -6.61 -1.28
N LEU A 58 -6.94 -5.73 -2.03
CA LEU A 58 -7.01 -5.79 -3.48
C LEU A 58 -6.10 -4.69 -4.04
N ARG A 59 -5.09 -5.07 -4.85
CA ARG A 59 -4.24 -4.10 -5.56
C ARG A 59 -5.09 -3.26 -6.50
N LEU A 60 -4.84 -1.95 -6.50
CA LEU A 60 -5.48 -1.01 -7.41
C LEU A 60 -4.45 -0.54 -8.43
N ASP A 61 -4.75 -0.77 -9.71
CA ASP A 61 -4.03 -0.15 -10.80
C ASP A 61 -4.70 1.20 -11.08
N LEU A 62 -4.18 2.25 -10.46
CA LEU A 62 -4.73 3.60 -10.60
C LEU A 62 -4.18 4.26 -11.88
N PRO A 63 -4.98 5.07 -12.59
CA PRO A 63 -4.46 5.90 -13.66
C PRO A 63 -3.40 6.88 -13.12
N ASN A 64 -2.35 7.14 -13.91
CA ASN A 64 -1.25 8.05 -13.52
C ASN A 64 -1.73 9.41 -13.00
N GLU A 65 -2.80 9.97 -13.56
CA GLU A 65 -3.38 11.25 -13.11
C GLU A 65 -3.83 11.18 -11.64
N VAL A 66 -4.40 10.05 -11.21
CA VAL A 66 -4.84 9.85 -9.82
C VAL A 66 -3.62 9.72 -8.90
N GLU A 67 -2.60 8.96 -9.30
CA GLU A 67 -1.38 8.78 -8.51
C GLU A 67 -0.63 10.11 -8.32
N GLN A 68 -0.59 10.95 -9.34
CA GLN A 68 0.01 12.29 -9.26
C GLN A 68 -0.70 13.17 -8.24
N VAL A 69 -2.02 13.25 -8.31
CA VAL A 69 -2.83 14.03 -7.36
C VAL A 69 -2.61 13.52 -5.93
N LEU A 70 -2.62 12.20 -5.72
CA LEU A 70 -2.38 11.60 -4.41
C LEU A 70 -0.98 11.94 -3.86
N ALA A 71 0.06 11.92 -4.70
CA ALA A 71 1.42 12.29 -4.30
C ALA A 71 1.54 13.77 -3.93
N GLU A 72 0.84 14.67 -4.63
CA GLU A 72 0.80 16.10 -4.30
C GLU A 72 0.14 16.37 -2.94
N PHE A 73 -0.98 15.70 -2.64
CA PHE A 73 -1.65 15.81 -1.34
C PHE A 73 -0.76 15.38 -0.17
N GLN A 74 0.11 14.39 -0.37
CA GLN A 74 1.01 13.89 0.66
C GLN A 74 2.19 14.84 0.96
N GLN A 75 2.59 15.72 0.03
CA GLN A 75 3.67 16.70 0.24
C GLN A 75 3.19 18.00 0.87
N ALA A 76 1.88 18.26 0.86
CA ALA A 76 1.29 19.51 1.34
C ALA A 76 0.96 19.51 2.84
N THR A 77 1.37 18.48 3.60
CA THR A 77 1.09 18.31 5.03
C THR A 77 2.35 18.48 5.87
#